data_AF-A0A3M1VSR5-F1
#
_entry.id   AF-A0A3M1VSR5-F1
#
_cell.length_a   1.000
_cell.length_b   1.000
_cell.length_c   1.000
_cell.angle_alpha   90.00
_cell.angle_beta   90.00
_cell.angle_gamma   90.00
#
_symmetry.space_group_name_H-M   'P 1'
#
loop_
_entity.id
_entity.type
_entity.pdbx_description
1 polymer ?
#
loop_
_entity_poly.entity_id
_entity_poly.type
_entity_poly.pdbx_seq_one_letter_code
_entity_poly.pdbx_strand_id
1 'polypeptide(L)'
;MRPDQRCSRREGPRHRRVCGCRNHRRVRLRPRGEDHLSDTVRPARSNASISDRVALFVATGAGAGYVPWAPGTVGSILGVGLFWLWGRSFFGGLMLAAALGLLGVWASGCVEKRQHEADPSFIIIDEIVGQFVALWLPTNVAIPLVTGPLHGDPLFLLIGFLLFRFFDIVKPPPIRRLERLKRGVGVVADDLAAGIYTALALQLLWSSSML
;
A
#
# COMPACT_ATOMS: atom_id res chain seq x y z
N MET A 1 -48.45 55.56 23.06
CA MET A 1 -49.30 55.93 21.91
C MET A 1 -48.49 55.74 20.63
N ARG A 2 -48.89 54.81 19.75
CA ARG A 2 -48.50 54.81 18.32
C ARG A 2 -49.43 55.78 17.58
N PRO A 3 -48.98 56.42 16.48
CA PRO A 3 -49.23 55.87 15.14
C PRO A 3 -47.98 56.00 14.24
N ASP A 4 -47.62 55.09 13.34
CA ASP A 4 -48.27 54.48 12.15
C ASP A 4 -48.07 55.28 10.83
N GLN A 5 -47.29 54.64 9.94
CA GLN A 5 -47.22 54.67 8.47
C GLN A 5 -47.02 56.00 7.68
N ARG A 6 -46.02 56.01 6.79
CA ARG A 6 -46.30 55.96 5.34
C ARG A 6 -45.09 55.54 4.50
N CYS A 7 -45.36 54.62 3.59
CA CYS A 7 -44.49 54.11 2.53
C CYS A 7 -44.39 55.13 1.38
N SER A 8 -43.18 55.39 0.87
CA SER A 8 -43.01 55.86 -0.51
C SER A 8 -41.75 55.28 -1.12
N ARG A 9 -41.94 54.41 -2.11
CA ARG A 9 -40.91 53.92 -3.03
C ARG A 9 -40.38 55.07 -3.88
N ARG A 10 -39.08 55.06 -4.20
CA ARG A 10 -38.56 55.37 -5.55
C ARG A 10 -37.13 54.84 -5.68
N GLU A 11 -36.97 54.07 -6.75
CA GLU A 11 -35.79 53.30 -7.17
C GLU A 11 -34.75 54.20 -7.86
N GLY A 12 -33.48 53.76 -7.83
CA GLY A 12 -32.41 54.30 -8.67
C GLY A 12 -31.03 54.28 -7.98
N PRO A 13 -30.16 53.29 -8.23
CA PRO A 13 -28.83 53.24 -7.62
C PRO A 13 -27.84 54.19 -8.31
N ARG A 14 -27.03 54.79 -7.44
CA ARG A 14 -26.14 55.93 -7.63
C ARG A 14 -24.84 55.59 -8.38
N HIS A 15 -24.45 56.56 -9.20
CA HIS A 15 -23.10 56.98 -9.58
C HIS A 15 -21.89 56.40 -8.81
N ARG A 16 -20.90 55.99 -9.62
CA ARG A 16 -19.46 55.92 -9.32
C ARG A 16 -18.96 57.13 -8.53
N ARG A 17 -18.13 56.91 -7.50
CA ARG A 17 -16.95 57.75 -7.19
C ARG A 17 -15.86 56.91 -6.53
N VAL A 18 -14.74 56.78 -7.24
CA VAL A 18 -13.42 56.53 -6.65
C VAL A 18 -12.94 57.85 -6.06
N CYS A 19 -12.46 57.84 -4.83
CA CYS A 19 -11.56 58.88 -4.33
C CYS A 19 -10.68 58.28 -3.23
N GLY A 20 -9.38 58.23 -3.48
CA GLY A 20 -8.38 57.85 -2.49
C GLY A 20 -7.98 59.05 -1.64
N CYS A 21 -7.49 58.80 -0.43
CA CYS A 21 -6.50 59.66 0.20
C CYS A 21 -5.70 58.92 1.27
N ARG A 22 -4.39 59.14 1.21
CA ARG A 22 -3.31 58.63 2.07
C ARG A 22 -3.50 59.06 3.52
N ASN A 23 -3.08 58.23 4.48
CA ASN A 23 -2.44 58.77 5.69
C ASN A 23 -1.38 57.83 6.27
N HIS A 24 -0.15 58.34 6.35
CA HIS A 24 1.02 57.69 6.91
C HIS A 24 0.99 57.77 8.44
N ARG A 25 1.10 56.63 9.14
CA ARG A 25 1.60 56.60 10.53
C ARG A 25 2.97 55.95 10.55
N ARG A 26 3.98 56.72 10.97
CA ARG A 26 5.32 56.23 11.34
C ARG A 26 5.19 55.35 12.59
N VAL A 27 5.59 54.09 12.50
CA VAL A 27 5.88 53.26 13.68
C VAL A 27 7.40 53.13 13.78
N ARG A 28 7.92 53.52 14.95
CA ARG A 28 9.35 53.53 15.29
C ARG A 28 9.92 52.11 15.27
N LEU A 29 11.11 51.97 14.67
CA LEU A 29 11.98 50.81 14.84
C LEU A 29 12.47 50.74 16.29
N ARG A 30 12.29 49.59 16.94
CA ARG A 30 13.01 49.20 18.16
C ARG A 30 14.15 48.25 17.77
N PRO A 31 15.40 48.49 18.18
CA PRO A 31 16.41 47.44 18.22
C PRO A 31 16.43 46.83 19.63
N ARG A 32 16.36 45.49 19.75
CA ARG A 32 16.89 44.70 20.87
C ARG A 32 16.52 43.24 20.72
N GLY A 33 17.51 42.37 20.95
CA GLY A 33 17.29 40.99 21.32
C GLY A 33 17.96 40.02 20.38
N GLU A 34 19.25 39.77 20.60
CA GLU A 34 19.83 38.46 20.34
C GLU A 34 19.00 37.44 21.12
N ASP A 35 18.22 36.61 20.44
CA ASP A 35 17.67 35.36 20.95
C ASP A 35 17.28 34.51 19.74
N HIS A 36 18.01 33.41 19.55
CA HIS A 36 17.72 32.19 18.78
C HIS A 36 18.99 31.63 18.13
N LEU A 37 20.02 31.46 18.94
CA LEU A 37 20.88 30.29 18.79
C LEU A 37 20.12 29.10 19.41
N SER A 38 20.08 27.98 18.69
CA SER A 38 19.60 26.65 19.14
C SER A 38 18.13 26.32 18.86
N ASP A 39 17.77 26.15 17.60
CA ASP A 39 16.91 25.02 17.22
C ASP A 39 17.67 24.15 16.23
N THR A 40 18.72 23.50 16.73
CA THR A 40 19.13 22.23 16.15
C THR A 40 17.91 21.33 16.25
N VAL A 41 17.21 21.12 15.14
CA VAL A 41 16.31 19.98 14.94
C VAL A 41 17.16 18.74 15.23
N ARG A 42 17.17 18.31 16.49
CA ARG A 42 17.71 17.01 16.86
C ARG A 42 16.76 16.03 16.15
N PRO A 43 17.22 15.21 15.20
CA PRO A 43 16.37 14.14 14.71
C PRO A 43 16.05 13.31 15.96
N ALA A 44 14.78 13.29 16.35
CA ALA A 44 14.33 12.42 17.41
C ALA A 44 14.69 11.01 16.98
N ARG A 45 15.82 10.49 17.47
CA ARG A 45 16.17 9.09 17.38
C ARG A 45 15.05 8.37 18.11
N SER A 46 14.02 7.95 17.38
CA SER A 46 12.91 7.22 17.95
C SER A 46 13.54 6.00 18.62
N ASN A 47 13.34 5.86 19.93
CA ASN A 47 13.66 4.60 20.60
C ASN A 47 12.71 3.56 20.02
N ALA A 48 13.11 2.92 18.93
CA ALA A 48 12.30 1.92 18.28
C ALA A 48 12.11 0.74 19.23
N SER A 49 10.85 0.48 19.58
CA SER A 49 10.47 -0.69 20.38
C SER A 49 10.93 -1.96 19.66
N ILE A 50 11.13 -3.03 20.41
CA ILE A 50 11.43 -4.35 19.84
C ILE A 50 10.35 -4.75 18.83
N SER A 51 9.08 -4.48 19.15
CA SER A 51 7.94 -4.71 18.26
C SER A 51 8.10 -4.00 16.91
N ASP A 52 8.63 -2.78 16.91
CA ASP A 52 8.77 -1.97 15.71
C ASP A 52 9.89 -2.50 14.82
N ARG A 53 10.98 -2.97 15.44
CA ARG A 53 12.10 -3.60 14.74
C ARG A 53 11.66 -4.92 14.11
N VAL A 54 10.88 -5.72 14.83
CA VAL A 54 10.32 -6.98 14.32
C VAL A 54 9.33 -6.70 13.20
N ALA A 55 8.42 -5.73 13.35
CA ALA A 55 7.50 -5.34 12.28
C ALA A 55 8.24 -4.89 11.03
N LEU A 56 9.27 -4.06 11.17
CA LEU A 56 10.08 -3.61 10.03
C LEU A 56 10.82 -4.78 9.36
N PHE A 57 11.38 -5.70 10.15
CA PHE A 57 12.04 -6.90 9.64
C PHE A 57 11.08 -7.77 8.83
N VAL A 58 9.86 -7.99 9.34
CA VAL A 58 8.83 -8.77 8.64
C VAL A 58 8.36 -8.05 7.37
N ALA A 59 7.99 -6.77 7.48
CA ALA A 59 7.47 -5.98 6.37
C ALA A 59 8.45 -5.90 5.19
N THR A 60 9.75 -5.79 5.50
CA THR A 60 10.81 -5.71 4.48
C THR A 60 11.30 -7.06 3.95
N GLY A 61 10.71 -8.18 4.39
CA GLY A 61 11.22 -9.51 4.01
C GLY A 61 12.66 -9.72 4.46
N ALA A 62 12.95 -9.49 5.74
CA ALA A 62 14.28 -9.56 6.34
C ALA A 62 15.29 -8.53 5.77
N GLY A 63 14.81 -7.36 5.34
CA GLY A 63 15.63 -6.28 4.78
C GLY A 63 15.80 -6.33 3.25
N ALA A 64 15.25 -7.34 2.59
CA ALA A 64 15.30 -7.47 1.13
C ALA A 64 14.53 -6.35 0.40
N GLY A 65 13.52 -5.76 1.06
CA GLY A 65 12.75 -4.62 0.55
C GLY A 65 13.55 -3.31 0.41
N TYR A 66 14.79 -3.25 0.90
CA TYR A 66 15.67 -2.08 0.70
C TYR A 66 16.45 -2.09 -0.62
N VAL A 67 16.22 -3.08 -1.48
CA VAL A 67 16.80 -3.10 -2.83
C VAL A 67 16.25 -1.89 -3.62
N PRO A 68 17.11 -1.01 -4.17
CA PRO A 68 16.70 0.33 -4.58
C PRO A 68 15.92 0.39 -5.91
N TRP A 69 15.98 -0.65 -6.75
CA TRP A 69 15.48 -0.58 -8.13
C TRP A 69 14.14 -1.29 -8.35
N ALA A 70 13.92 -2.44 -7.70
CA ALA A 70 12.65 -3.17 -7.80
C ALA A 70 12.41 -4.02 -6.55
N PRO A 71 12.10 -3.38 -5.40
CA PRO A 71 11.80 -4.10 -4.16
C PRO A 71 10.70 -5.14 -4.38
N GLY A 72 9.69 -4.82 -5.19
CA GLY A 72 8.62 -5.75 -5.49
C GLY A 72 8.98 -6.97 -6.31
N THR A 73 9.97 -6.84 -7.20
CA THR A 73 10.53 -8.00 -7.89
C THR A 73 11.24 -8.92 -6.90
N VAL A 74 11.93 -8.35 -5.91
CA VAL A 74 12.60 -9.13 -4.86
C VAL A 74 11.58 -9.84 -3.97
N GLY A 75 10.50 -9.16 -3.58
CA GLY A 75 9.39 -9.75 -2.84
C GLY A 75 8.78 -10.95 -3.57
N SER A 76 8.45 -10.80 -4.85
CA SER A 76 7.92 -11.89 -5.65
C SER A 76 8.94 -13.04 -5.82
N ILE A 77 10.23 -12.77 -6.07
CA ILE A 77 11.26 -13.82 -6.15
C ILE A 77 11.33 -14.62 -4.83
N LEU A 78 11.27 -13.94 -3.69
CA LEU A 78 11.22 -14.60 -2.38
C LEU A 78 9.96 -15.47 -2.23
N GLY A 79 8.80 -14.98 -2.69
CA GLY A 79 7.56 -15.77 -2.75
C GLY A 79 7.69 -17.04 -3.58
N VAL A 80 8.34 -16.98 -4.75
CA VAL A 80 8.66 -18.16 -5.57
C VAL A 80 9.57 -19.14 -4.81
N GLY A 81 10.62 -18.63 -4.15
CA GLY A 81 11.53 -19.44 -3.34
C GLY A 81 10.83 -20.15 -2.17
N LEU A 82 9.93 -19.45 -1.47
CA LEU A 82 9.13 -20.04 -0.40
C LEU A 82 8.17 -21.11 -0.94
N PHE A 83 7.55 -20.88 -2.10
CA PHE A 83 6.72 -21.88 -2.76
C PHE A 83 7.53 -23.13 -3.13
N TRP A 84 8.73 -22.98 -3.67
CA TRP A 84 9.61 -24.10 -4.01
C TRP A 84 9.91 -24.99 -2.79
N LEU A 85 10.18 -24.37 -1.64
CA LEU A 85 10.57 -25.06 -0.42
C LEU A 85 9.40 -25.66 0.36
N TRP A 86 8.28 -24.93 0.50
CA TRP A 86 7.14 -25.31 1.36
C TRP A 86 5.83 -25.57 0.61
N GLY A 87 5.73 -25.19 -0.65
CA GLY A 87 4.48 -25.24 -1.41
C GLY A 87 3.98 -26.65 -1.71
N ARG A 88 4.82 -27.69 -1.60
CA ARG A 88 4.43 -29.09 -1.89
C ARG A 88 3.48 -29.70 -0.85
N SER A 89 3.51 -29.19 0.38
CA SER A 89 2.61 -29.66 1.44
C SER A 89 1.34 -28.83 1.40
N PHE A 90 0.18 -29.47 1.27
CA PHE A 90 -1.10 -28.77 1.35
C PHE A 90 -1.23 -28.01 2.68
N PHE A 91 -1.15 -28.74 3.81
CA PHE A 91 -1.28 -28.11 5.13
C PHE A 91 -0.10 -27.19 5.45
N GLY A 92 1.12 -27.56 5.06
CA GLY A 92 2.31 -26.74 5.30
C GLY A 92 2.25 -25.42 4.54
N GLY A 93 1.87 -25.45 3.27
CA GLY A 93 1.72 -24.26 2.45
C GLY A 93 0.54 -23.39 2.89
N LEU A 94 -0.60 -23.99 3.27
CA LEU A 94 -1.74 -23.26 3.82
C LEU A 94 -1.37 -22.54 5.13
N MET A 95 -0.69 -23.23 6.05
CA MET A 95 -0.23 -22.63 7.31
C MET A 95 0.78 -21.51 7.05
N LEU A 96 1.71 -21.69 6.11
CA LEU A 96 2.68 -20.67 5.74
C LEU A 96 2.02 -19.43 5.14
N ALA A 97 1.10 -19.61 4.17
CA ALA A 97 0.34 -18.50 3.57
C ALA A 97 -0.46 -17.73 4.63
N ALA A 98 -1.16 -18.45 5.52
CA ALA A 98 -1.92 -17.84 6.60
C ALA A 98 -1.00 -17.07 7.57
N ALA A 99 0.13 -17.66 7.96
CA ALA A 99 1.10 -17.02 8.84
C ALA A 99 1.69 -15.75 8.21
N LEU A 100 2.16 -15.82 6.96
CA LEU A 100 2.71 -14.67 6.24
C LEU A 100 1.66 -13.58 6.03
N GLY A 101 0.42 -13.94 5.67
CA GLY A 101 -0.66 -12.97 5.50
C GLY A 101 -1.00 -12.24 6.80
N LEU A 102 -1.17 -12.97 7.90
CA LEU A 102 -1.48 -12.36 9.22
C LEU A 102 -0.31 -11.51 9.74
N LEU A 103 0.93 -12.01 9.61
CA LEU A 103 2.12 -11.26 10.00
C LEU A 103 2.33 -10.04 9.11
N GLY A 104 2.05 -10.14 7.81
CA GLY A 104 2.11 -9.04 6.86
C GLY A 104 1.13 -7.93 7.22
N VAL A 105 -0.14 -8.28 7.47
CA VAL A 105 -1.16 -7.28 7.86
C VAL A 105 -0.74 -6.52 9.11
N TRP A 106 -0.26 -7.25 10.13
CA TRP A 106 0.23 -6.66 11.37
C TRP A 106 1.47 -5.77 11.12
N ALA A 107 2.47 -6.30 10.41
CA ALA A 107 3.75 -5.63 10.18
C ALA A 107 3.58 -4.37 9.33
N SER A 108 2.88 -4.47 8.19
CA SER A 108 2.61 -3.33 7.32
C SER A 108 1.81 -2.26 8.06
N GLY A 109 0.77 -2.65 8.81
CA GLY A 109 0.00 -1.72 9.62
C GLY A 109 0.81 -1.03 10.73
N CYS A 110 1.83 -1.68 11.29
CA CYS A 110 2.77 -1.07 12.24
C CYS A 110 3.71 -0.08 11.53
N VAL A 111 4.27 -0.46 10.38
CA VAL A 111 5.21 0.36 9.61
C VAL A 111 4.54 1.62 9.06
N GLU A 112 3.36 1.52 8.43
CA GLU A 112 2.61 2.66 7.90
C GLU A 112 2.30 3.70 8.98
N LYS A 113 1.88 3.24 10.17
CA LYS A 113 1.61 4.15 11.31
C LYS A 113 2.85 4.91 11.75
N ARG A 114 4.03 4.29 11.64
CA ARG A 114 5.30 4.84 12.08
C ARG A 114 5.89 5.81 11.07
N GLN A 115 5.77 5.50 9.78
CA GLN A 115 6.29 6.33 8.70
C GLN A 115 5.33 7.46 8.33
N HIS A 116 4.07 7.42 8.80
CA HIS A 116 3.02 8.37 8.40
C HIS A 116 2.79 8.40 6.88
N GLU A 117 3.12 7.30 6.21
CA GLU A 117 3.01 7.09 4.78
C GLU A 117 2.24 5.79 4.56
N ALA A 118 1.29 5.83 3.64
CA ALA A 118 0.53 4.65 3.25
C ALA A 118 1.36 3.86 2.23
N ASP A 119 1.46 2.55 2.44
CA ASP A 119 2.15 1.62 1.54
C ASP A 119 3.55 2.06 1.03
N PRO A 120 4.55 2.25 1.92
CA PRO A 120 5.92 2.52 1.49
C PRO A 120 6.49 1.39 0.63
N SER A 121 7.18 1.74 -0.47
CA SER A 121 7.69 0.77 -1.47
C SER A 121 8.67 -0.30 -0.96
N PHE A 122 9.17 -0.20 0.27
CA PHE A 122 10.06 -1.19 0.88
C PHE A 122 9.30 -2.27 1.68
N ILE A 123 7.99 -2.12 1.85
CA ILE A 123 7.11 -3.19 2.32
C ILE A 123 6.93 -4.14 1.15
N ILE A 124 7.35 -5.39 1.32
CA ILE A 124 7.34 -6.42 0.27
C ILE A 124 6.72 -7.74 0.74
N ILE A 125 6.15 -7.75 1.95
CA ILE A 125 5.61 -8.97 2.59
C ILE A 125 4.29 -9.42 1.94
N ASP A 126 3.49 -8.46 1.51
CA ASP A 126 2.36 -8.56 0.59
C ASP A 126 2.76 -9.26 -0.71
N GLU A 127 3.86 -8.85 -1.34
CA GLU A 127 4.30 -9.42 -2.62
C GLU A 127 4.82 -10.84 -2.46
N ILE A 128 5.49 -11.11 -1.33
CA ILE A 128 5.92 -12.46 -0.93
C ILE A 128 4.71 -13.37 -0.77
N VAL A 129 3.69 -12.95 -0.01
CA VAL A 129 2.52 -13.79 0.27
C VAL A 129 1.62 -13.94 -0.96
N GLY A 130 1.42 -12.87 -1.72
CA GLY A 130 0.64 -12.86 -2.96
C GLY A 130 1.24 -13.81 -4.00
N GLN A 131 2.55 -13.72 -4.24
CA GLN A 131 3.25 -14.61 -5.18
C GLN A 131 3.26 -16.07 -4.70
N PHE A 132 3.43 -16.31 -3.39
CA PHE A 132 3.34 -17.66 -2.83
C PHE A 132 1.96 -18.27 -3.10
N VAL A 133 0.88 -17.51 -2.83
CA VAL A 133 -0.49 -17.96 -3.06
C VAL A 133 -0.78 -18.17 -4.54
N ALA A 134 -0.25 -17.30 -5.42
CA ALA A 134 -0.38 -17.40 -6.86
C ALA A 134 0.06 -18.76 -7.42
N LEU A 135 1.13 -19.33 -6.85
CA LEU A 135 1.68 -20.62 -7.24
C LEU A 135 1.09 -21.78 -6.42
N TRP A 136 0.84 -21.59 -5.13
CA TRP A 136 0.36 -22.64 -4.24
C TRP A 136 -1.07 -23.09 -4.53
N LEU A 137 -1.98 -22.15 -4.80
CA LEU A 137 -3.39 -22.43 -5.03
C LEU A 137 -3.63 -23.34 -6.25
N PRO A 138 -3.08 -23.06 -7.46
CA PRO A 138 -3.30 -23.91 -8.64
C PRO A 138 -2.61 -25.27 -8.58
N THR A 139 -1.69 -25.50 -7.64
CA THR A 139 -1.03 -26.81 -7.51
C THR A 139 -1.59 -27.68 -6.39
N ASN A 140 -2.26 -27.10 -5.39
CA ASN A 140 -2.76 -27.81 -4.21
C ASN A 140 -4.29 -27.79 -4.04
N VAL A 141 -4.98 -26.79 -4.59
CA VAL A 141 -6.43 -26.59 -4.39
C VAL A 141 -7.21 -26.74 -5.71
N ALA A 142 -6.57 -26.43 -6.83
CA ALA A 142 -7.22 -26.40 -8.13
C ALA A 142 -7.89 -27.73 -8.54
N ILE A 143 -9.10 -27.55 -9.10
CA ILE A 143 -9.98 -28.55 -9.74
C ILE A 143 -9.16 -29.61 -10.51
N PRO A 144 -9.52 -30.91 -10.41
CA PRO A 144 -8.79 -32.07 -10.95
C PRO A 144 -8.61 -32.15 -12.48
N LEU A 145 -8.73 -31.04 -13.22
CA LEU A 145 -8.33 -30.95 -14.63
C LEU A 145 -6.82 -30.75 -14.84
N VAL A 146 -6.05 -30.43 -13.79
CA VAL A 146 -4.62 -30.18 -13.90
C VAL A 146 -3.85 -31.20 -13.05
N THR A 147 -3.68 -32.40 -13.59
CA THR A 147 -2.93 -33.50 -12.98
C THR A 147 -1.53 -33.61 -13.59
N GLY A 148 -0.68 -32.61 -13.33
CA GLY A 148 0.71 -32.60 -13.79
C GLY A 148 1.70 -32.31 -12.65
N PRO A 149 2.98 -32.62 -12.80
CA PRO A 149 4.03 -32.23 -11.86
C PRO A 149 4.33 -30.72 -11.98
N LEU A 150 3.37 -29.86 -11.61
CA LEU A 150 3.53 -28.40 -11.65
C LEU A 150 4.45 -27.86 -10.56
N HIS A 151 4.64 -28.64 -9.48
CA HIS A 151 5.54 -28.34 -8.39
C HIS A 151 7.01 -28.43 -8.83
N GLY A 152 7.44 -27.46 -9.62
CA GLY A 152 8.82 -27.24 -10.00
C GLY A 152 9.11 -27.09 -11.49
N ASP A 153 8.08 -27.02 -12.35
CA ASP A 153 8.29 -26.67 -13.77
C ASP A 153 8.77 -25.20 -13.89
N PRO A 154 9.98 -24.95 -14.42
CA PRO A 154 10.49 -23.59 -14.57
C PRO A 154 9.57 -22.68 -15.38
N LEU A 155 8.87 -23.22 -16.39
CA LEU A 155 7.96 -22.44 -17.21
C LEU A 155 6.71 -22.03 -16.41
N PHE A 156 6.18 -22.94 -15.59
CA PHE A 156 5.07 -22.64 -14.69
C PHE A 156 5.44 -21.55 -13.68
N LEU A 157 6.62 -21.66 -13.05
CA LEU A 157 7.12 -20.68 -12.10
C LEU A 157 7.32 -19.31 -12.76
N LEU A 158 7.88 -19.28 -13.96
CA LEU A 158 8.11 -18.04 -14.71
C LEU A 158 6.78 -17.39 -15.12
N ILE A 159 5.84 -18.15 -15.68
CA ILE A 159 4.54 -17.63 -16.09
C ILE A 159 3.76 -17.15 -14.85
N GLY A 160 3.78 -17.90 -13.76
CA GLY A 160 3.12 -17.50 -12.52
C GLY A 160 3.74 -16.27 -11.88
N PHE A 161 5.07 -16.10 -11.97
CA PHE A 161 5.75 -14.88 -11.56
C PHE A 161 5.31 -13.67 -12.40
N LEU A 162 5.31 -13.81 -13.73
CA LEU A 162 4.96 -12.71 -14.63
C LEU A 162 3.48 -12.33 -14.54
N LEU A 163 2.57 -13.31 -14.45
CA LEU A 163 1.14 -13.07 -14.30
C LEU A 163 0.83 -12.39 -12.96
N PHE A 164 1.48 -12.81 -11.88
CA PHE A 164 1.33 -12.15 -10.59
C PHE A 164 1.72 -10.68 -10.67
N ARG A 165 2.92 -10.37 -11.16
CA ARG A 165 3.36 -8.98 -11.34
C ARG A 165 2.43 -8.19 -12.26
N PHE A 166 1.91 -8.82 -13.32
CA PHE A 166 0.93 -8.18 -14.19
C PHE A 166 -0.36 -7.81 -13.43
N PHE A 167 -0.94 -8.74 -12.66
CA PHE A 167 -2.17 -8.48 -11.92
C PHE A 167 -1.99 -7.54 -10.73
N ASP A 168 -0.86 -7.60 -10.05
CA ASP A 168 -0.47 -6.66 -8.99
C ASP A 168 -0.33 -5.23 -9.57
N ILE A 169 0.31 -5.06 -10.73
CA ILE A 169 0.46 -3.73 -11.34
C ILE A 169 -0.86 -3.20 -11.92
N VAL A 170 -1.65 -4.07 -12.57
CA VAL A 170 -2.88 -3.65 -13.27
C VAL A 170 -4.06 -3.49 -12.31
N LYS A 171 -4.13 -4.28 -11.23
CA LYS A 171 -5.22 -4.34 -10.24
C LYS A 171 -6.61 -4.31 -10.89
N PRO A 172 -6.96 -5.29 -11.75
CA PRO A 172 -8.26 -5.33 -12.43
C PRO A 172 -9.42 -5.35 -11.40
N PRO A 173 -10.59 -4.77 -11.72
CA PRO A 173 -11.75 -4.85 -10.82
C PRO A 173 -12.12 -6.31 -10.53
N PRO A 174 -12.42 -6.69 -9.26
CA PRO A 174 -12.67 -5.85 -8.10
C PRO A 174 -11.44 -5.65 -7.19
N ILE A 175 -10.22 -6.06 -7.57
CA ILE A 175 -8.99 -5.94 -6.74
C ILE A 175 -8.80 -4.51 -6.27
N ARG A 176 -8.94 -3.54 -7.18
CA ARG A 176 -8.84 -2.10 -6.87
C ARG A 176 -9.82 -1.59 -5.80
N ARG A 177 -10.87 -2.34 -5.47
CA ARG A 177 -11.78 -1.99 -4.37
C ARG A 177 -11.19 -2.33 -3.00
N LEU A 178 -10.25 -3.27 -2.94
CA LEU A 178 -9.56 -3.69 -1.71
C LEU A 178 -8.60 -2.62 -1.19
N GLU A 179 -8.08 -1.76 -2.06
CA GLU A 179 -7.30 -0.56 -1.68
C GLU A 179 -8.08 0.40 -0.76
N ARG A 180 -9.42 0.28 -0.69
CA ARG A 180 -10.25 1.08 0.24
C ARG A 180 -10.20 0.56 1.67
N LEU A 181 -9.69 -0.66 1.89
CA LEU A 181 -9.47 -1.19 3.22
C LEU A 181 -8.34 -0.39 3.88
N LYS A 182 -8.45 -0.19 5.19
CA LYS A 182 -7.53 0.68 5.91
C LYS A 182 -6.23 -0.06 6.23
N ARG A 183 -5.10 0.60 5.96
CA ARG A 183 -3.76 0.21 6.43
C ARG A 183 -3.31 -1.15 5.85
N GLY A 184 -2.39 -1.82 6.53
CA GLY A 184 -1.84 -3.13 6.15
C GLY A 184 -2.85 -4.23 5.77
N VAL A 185 -4.14 -4.12 6.12
CA VAL A 185 -5.17 -5.03 5.58
C VAL A 185 -5.37 -4.82 4.08
N GLY A 186 -5.42 -3.57 3.62
CA GLY A 186 -5.55 -3.24 2.20
C GLY A 186 -4.37 -3.73 1.39
N VAL A 187 -3.16 -3.44 1.89
CA VAL A 187 -1.85 -3.79 1.29
C VAL A 187 -1.62 -5.29 1.13
N VAL A 188 -2.10 -6.12 2.06
CA VAL A 188 -1.96 -7.57 1.91
C VAL A 188 -3.12 -8.16 1.09
N ALA A 189 -4.31 -7.56 1.18
CA ALA A 189 -5.50 -8.10 0.54
C ALA A 189 -5.50 -7.91 -0.99
N ASP A 190 -5.00 -6.79 -1.50
CA ASP A 190 -4.87 -6.54 -2.94
C ASP A 190 -3.88 -7.51 -3.60
N ASP A 191 -2.72 -7.76 -2.99
CA ASP A 191 -1.73 -8.72 -3.48
C ASP A 191 -2.20 -10.17 -3.37
N LEU A 192 -2.89 -10.53 -2.29
CA LEU A 192 -3.56 -11.84 -2.21
C LEU A 192 -4.61 -12.00 -3.32
N ALA A 193 -5.35 -10.95 -3.65
CA ALA A 193 -6.32 -10.99 -4.72
C ALA A 193 -5.65 -11.08 -6.11
N ALA A 194 -4.53 -10.40 -6.33
CA ALA A 194 -3.69 -10.57 -7.51
C ALA A 194 -3.15 -12.00 -7.61
N GLY A 195 -2.77 -12.60 -6.48
CA GLY A 195 -2.38 -14.01 -6.39
C GLY A 195 -3.51 -14.96 -6.80
N ILE A 196 -4.74 -14.73 -6.33
CA ILE A 196 -5.91 -15.52 -6.73
C ILE A 196 -6.19 -15.37 -8.24
N TYR A 197 -6.08 -14.16 -8.78
CA TYR A 197 -6.26 -13.92 -10.22
C TYR A 197 -5.24 -14.68 -11.05
N THR A 198 -3.99 -14.68 -10.59
CA THR A 198 -2.90 -15.44 -11.18
C THR A 198 -3.18 -16.93 -11.15
N ALA A 199 -3.62 -17.46 -10.01
CA ALA A 199 -3.96 -18.86 -9.84
C ALA A 199 -5.04 -19.31 -10.84
N LEU A 200 -6.10 -18.51 -11.00
CA LEU A 200 -7.18 -18.78 -11.95
C LEU A 200 -6.68 -18.74 -13.41
N ALA A 201 -5.83 -17.77 -13.75
CA ALA A 201 -5.25 -17.65 -15.08
C ALA A 201 -4.33 -18.84 -15.40
N LEU A 202 -3.45 -19.22 -14.46
CA LEU A 202 -2.59 -20.40 -14.59
C LEU A 202 -3.41 -21.68 -14.78
N GLN A 203 -4.48 -21.85 -14.00
CA GLN A 203 -5.35 -23.02 -14.11
C GLN A 203 -6.03 -23.10 -15.48
N LEU A 204 -6.47 -21.97 -16.04
CA LEU A 204 -7.05 -21.91 -17.38
C LEU A 204 -6.02 -22.24 -18.47
N LEU A 205 -4.81 -21.71 -18.37
CA LEU A 205 -3.73 -21.97 -19.34
C LEU A 205 -3.28 -23.43 -19.32
N TRP A 206 -3.13 -24.03 -18.15
CA TRP A 206 -2.69 -25.42 -18.05
C TRP A 206 -3.79 -26.44 -18.38
N SER A 207 -5.05 -26.15 -18.02
CA SER A 207 -6.17 -27.02 -18.39
C SER A 207 -6.40 -27.08 -19.90
N SER A 208 -6.23 -25.96 -20.61
CA SER A 208 -6.32 -25.90 -22.08
C SER A 208 -5.14 -26.55 -22.80
N SER A 209 -3.99 -26.69 -22.14
CA SER A 209 -2.81 -27.37 -22.69
C SER A 209 -2.87 -28.90 -22.57
N MET A 210 -3.83 -29.44 -21.80
CA MET A 210 -4.02 -30.88 -21.55
C MET A 210 -5.22 -31.47 -22.31
N LEU A 211 -5.95 -30.65 -23.08
CA LEU A 211 -7.02 -31.05 -24.01
C LEU A 211 -6.47 -31.16 -25.43
#